data_AF-A0AAD6UVQ2-F1
#
_entry.id   AF-A0AAD6UVQ2-F1
#
_cell.length_a   1.000
_cell.length_b   1.000
_cell.length_c   1.000
_cell.angle_alpha   90.00
_cell.angle_beta   90.00
_cell.angle_gamma   90.00
#
_symmetry.space_group_name_H-M   'P 1'
#
loop_
_entity.id
_entity.type
_entity.pdbx_description
1 polymer ?
#
loop_
_entity_poly.entity_id
_entity_poly.type
_entity_poly.pdbx_seq_one_letter_code
_entity_poly.pdbx_strand_id
1 'polypeptide(L)'
;MQGIQKSIEVATRDGHISWSSPQEPWLIRLNEHFDHDIADERRLHLASLNLTALQRQATIVSGRNCTGIYPLGKGGYNTVFVLEMEGGPDLVARLGLFLWNFVPTLKFSPDETNHRFLCEVATLAYVRKHTTIPVPQVYHHDADPNNAVGARYMIMEMIAGPHMGYGWMKISPEARRTLLTEIVGWERQLLDIRFPMSGSIVDEDGTIGPMCLSSRLTSNLRAPHTGPFASSAEYIAGHCRSTQDKYKEQLARGDAGRYTAYAVEWLSLALEGIMGLPEDDGAPAFTLFHDEFGMGHIHVSPADPTKLIGLIDWEGSRVCPVWDHRNYCIVDVDMVNKVQAEVMDSAEM
;
A
#
# COMPACT_ATOMS: atom_id res chain seq x y z
N MET A 1 0.17 48.57 -26.84
CA MET A 1 -0.68 47.38 -26.65
C MET A 1 -0.34 46.85 -25.27
N GLN A 2 -1.06 47.26 -24.21
CA GLN A 2 -2.17 46.48 -23.58
C GLN A 2 -1.75 45.03 -23.35
N GLY A 3 -1.52 44.53 -22.13
CA GLY A 3 -2.35 44.51 -20.91
C GLY A 3 -2.40 43.02 -20.51
N ILE A 4 -2.42 42.54 -19.26
CA ILE A 4 -3.16 42.95 -18.07
C ILE A 4 -2.47 42.29 -16.86
N GLN A 5 -2.29 43.09 -15.81
CA GLN A 5 -1.93 42.67 -14.45
C GLN A 5 -3.24 42.30 -13.72
N LYS A 6 -3.30 41.17 -13.00
CA LYS A 6 -4.40 40.89 -12.07
C LYS A 6 -3.87 40.62 -10.67
N SER A 7 -4.01 41.64 -9.81
CA SER A 7 -4.11 41.52 -8.36
C SER A 7 -5.50 40.99 -7.99
N ILE A 8 -5.60 40.31 -6.85
CA ILE A 8 -6.87 40.18 -6.11
C ILE A 8 -6.55 40.57 -4.66
N GLU A 9 -7.21 41.64 -4.22
CA GLU A 9 -7.19 42.18 -2.87
C GLU A 9 -8.06 41.36 -1.92
N VAL A 10 -7.66 41.30 -0.66
CA VAL A 10 -8.42 40.74 0.46
C VAL A 10 -8.80 41.87 1.41
N ALA A 11 -10.10 42.09 1.67
CA ALA A 11 -10.59 42.69 2.92
C ALA A 11 -12.11 42.49 3.16
N THR A 12 -12.38 41.77 4.25
CA THR A 12 -13.52 41.50 5.17
C THR A 12 -14.73 42.46 5.31
N ARG A 13 -15.89 41.89 5.74
CA ARG A 13 -16.68 42.34 6.93
C ARG A 13 -17.70 41.27 7.39
N ASP A 14 -17.87 41.16 8.70
CA ASP A 14 -18.87 40.38 9.48
C ASP A 14 -18.45 38.98 9.94
N GLY A 15 -18.19 38.87 11.25
CA GLY A 15 -17.53 37.74 11.93
C GLY A 15 -18.41 36.51 12.13
N HIS A 16 -18.72 35.83 11.03
CA HIS A 16 -19.12 34.42 11.01
C HIS A 16 -18.18 33.67 10.06
N ILE A 17 -17.39 32.72 10.57
CA ILE A 17 -16.59 31.82 9.74
C ILE A 17 -17.56 30.82 9.11
N SER A 18 -17.97 31.07 7.87
CA SER A 18 -18.57 30.06 7.01
C SER A 18 -17.46 29.31 6.27
N TRP A 19 -17.45 27.98 6.42
CA TRP A 19 -16.56 27.09 5.68
C TRP A 19 -17.08 26.95 4.25
N SER A 20 -16.48 27.68 3.31
CA SER A 20 -16.62 27.43 1.88
C SER A 20 -15.33 26.77 1.36
N SER A 21 -15.37 25.45 1.19
CA SER A 21 -14.39 24.63 0.46
C SER A 21 -14.35 25.00 -1.05
N PRO A 22 -13.28 24.75 -1.83
CA PRO A 22 -11.91 24.29 -1.50
C PRO A 22 -10.80 25.16 -2.17
N GLN A 23 -9.84 25.67 -1.39
CA GLN A 23 -8.61 26.28 -1.94
C GLN A 23 -7.33 25.92 -1.17
N GLU A 24 -7.26 24.75 -0.49
CA GLU A 24 -6.05 24.38 0.24
C GLU A 24 -5.16 23.32 -0.45
N PRO A 25 -3.82 23.47 -0.38
CA PRO A 25 -2.85 22.87 -1.32
C PRO A 25 -2.42 21.44 -0.96
N TRP A 26 -3.07 20.81 0.01
CA TRP A 26 -2.81 19.41 0.42
C TRP A 26 -3.63 18.39 -0.36
N LEU A 27 -4.41 18.82 -1.36
CA LEU A 27 -4.89 17.94 -2.41
C LEU A 27 -3.68 17.46 -3.22
N ILE A 28 -3.21 16.29 -2.84
CA ILE A 28 -2.07 15.62 -3.43
C ILE A 28 -2.31 15.44 -4.95
N ARG A 29 -1.51 16.13 -5.78
CA ARG A 29 -1.23 15.67 -7.15
C ARG A 29 -0.14 14.61 -7.05
N LEU A 30 -0.51 13.34 -7.14
CA LEU A 30 0.43 12.24 -7.30
C LEU A 30 0.42 11.75 -8.75
N ASN A 31 1.61 11.80 -9.34
CA ASN A 31 2.14 11.16 -10.55
C ASN A 31 1.15 10.74 -11.65
N GLU A 32 1.14 11.54 -12.72
CA GLU A 32 0.64 11.18 -14.06
C GLU A 32 1.61 10.23 -14.82
N HIS A 33 2.21 9.25 -14.13
CA HIS A 33 3.10 8.26 -14.74
C HIS A 33 2.45 6.87 -14.82
N PHE A 34 1.22 6.82 -15.33
CA PHE A 34 0.61 5.58 -15.81
C PHE A 34 -0.01 5.87 -17.19
N ASP A 35 0.23 4.94 -18.13
CA ASP A 35 -0.13 5.03 -19.55
C ASP A 35 -1.46 5.75 -19.80
N HIS A 36 -1.43 6.68 -20.76
CA HIS A 36 -2.62 7.42 -21.24
C HIS A 36 -3.82 6.51 -21.54
N ASP A 37 -3.58 5.23 -21.87
CA ASP A 37 -4.60 4.24 -22.20
C ASP A 37 -5.49 3.83 -21.01
N ILE A 38 -5.03 3.93 -19.76
CA ILE A 38 -5.79 3.50 -18.56
C ILE A 38 -6.66 4.65 -17.99
N ALA A 39 -6.42 5.89 -18.41
CA ALA A 39 -7.08 7.07 -17.86
C ALA A 39 -8.59 7.09 -18.12
N ASP A 40 -9.01 6.70 -19.33
CA ASP A 40 -10.42 6.68 -19.73
C ASP A 40 -11.20 5.57 -19.03
N GLU A 41 -10.61 4.38 -18.91
CA GLU A 41 -11.20 3.23 -18.24
C GLU A 41 -11.39 3.49 -16.73
N ARG A 42 -10.40 4.11 -16.10
CA ARG A 42 -10.50 4.59 -14.72
C ARG A 42 -11.61 5.61 -14.56
N ARG A 43 -11.73 6.57 -15.50
CA ARG A 43 -12.80 7.57 -15.47
C ARG A 43 -14.18 6.94 -15.57
N LEU A 44 -14.35 5.93 -16.44
CA LEU A 44 -15.59 5.18 -16.57
C LEU A 44 -15.91 4.41 -15.29
N HIS A 45 -14.94 3.74 -14.69
CA HIS A 45 -15.16 3.02 -13.43
C HIS A 45 -15.57 3.97 -12.29
N LEU A 46 -14.88 5.11 -12.14
CA LEU A 46 -15.25 6.12 -11.13
C LEU A 46 -16.66 6.66 -11.36
N ALA A 47 -17.06 6.85 -12.61
CA ALA A 47 -18.41 7.27 -12.96
C ALA A 47 -19.48 6.19 -12.68
N SER A 48 -19.10 4.91 -12.62
CA SER A 48 -20.01 3.81 -12.27
C SER A 48 -20.22 3.62 -10.76
N LEU A 49 -19.39 4.25 -9.92
CA LEU A 49 -19.48 4.08 -8.47
C LEU A 49 -20.74 4.72 -7.90
N ASN A 50 -21.40 4.00 -7.00
CA ASN A 50 -22.52 4.52 -6.24
C ASN A 50 -22.02 5.19 -4.94
N LEU A 51 -21.60 6.45 -5.07
CA LEU A 51 -21.11 7.24 -3.94
C LEU A 51 -22.18 7.47 -2.86
N THR A 52 -23.48 7.46 -3.22
CA THR A 52 -24.56 7.55 -2.24
C THR A 52 -24.62 6.32 -1.34
N ALA A 53 -24.39 5.12 -1.89
CA ALA A 53 -24.29 3.90 -1.07
C ALA A 53 -23.07 3.97 -0.15
N LEU A 54 -21.93 4.45 -0.65
CA LEU A 54 -20.72 4.64 0.16
C LEU A 54 -20.93 5.63 1.31
N GLN A 55 -21.59 6.76 1.04
CA GLN A 55 -21.95 7.78 2.04
C GLN A 55 -22.87 7.23 3.13
N ARG A 56 -23.86 6.40 2.74
CA ARG A 56 -24.76 5.72 3.68
C ARG A 56 -23.98 4.74 4.55
N GLN A 57 -23.10 3.95 3.96
CA GLN A 57 -22.29 3.01 4.73
C GLN A 57 -21.38 3.75 5.71
N ALA A 58 -20.73 4.83 5.29
CA ALA A 58 -19.95 5.70 6.16
C ALA A 58 -20.76 6.22 7.35
N THR A 59 -22.01 6.61 7.10
CA THR A 59 -22.94 7.07 8.15
C THR A 59 -23.28 5.96 9.14
N ILE A 60 -23.55 4.75 8.65
CA ILE A 60 -23.88 3.58 9.48
C ILE A 60 -22.71 3.21 10.39
N VAL A 61 -21.51 3.08 9.82
CA VAL A 61 -20.35 2.51 10.53
C VAL A 61 -19.74 3.50 11.53
N SER A 62 -19.92 4.79 11.30
CA SER A 62 -19.39 5.85 12.16
C SER A 62 -20.40 6.39 13.17
N GLY A 63 -21.71 6.11 12.97
CA GLY A 63 -22.80 6.71 13.75
C GLY A 63 -22.98 8.22 13.56
N ARG A 64 -22.27 8.84 12.59
CA ARG A 64 -22.29 10.28 12.30
C ARG A 64 -22.71 10.49 10.85
N ASN A 65 -23.45 11.55 10.56
CA ASN A 65 -23.86 11.82 9.18
C ASN A 65 -22.65 12.12 8.30
N CYS A 66 -22.49 11.43 7.17
CA CYS A 66 -21.48 11.79 6.18
C CYS A 66 -22.04 12.91 5.31
N THR A 67 -21.44 14.11 5.35
CA THR A 67 -21.94 15.32 4.68
C THR A 67 -21.37 15.50 3.28
N GLY A 68 -20.23 14.88 2.99
CA GLY A 68 -19.53 15.02 1.71
C GLY A 68 -18.61 13.85 1.39
N ILE A 69 -18.34 13.68 0.10
CA ILE A 69 -17.35 12.73 -0.42
C ILE A 69 -16.45 13.47 -1.41
N TYR A 70 -15.15 13.44 -1.16
CA TYR A 70 -14.16 14.16 -1.96
C TYR A 70 -13.02 13.24 -2.37
N PRO A 71 -12.58 13.25 -3.64
CA PRO A 71 -11.40 12.48 -4.02
C PRO A 71 -10.15 13.04 -3.31
N LEU A 72 -9.42 12.17 -2.60
CA LEU A 72 -8.18 12.54 -1.91
C LEU A 72 -6.95 12.30 -2.77
N GLY A 73 -6.91 11.16 -3.43
CA GLY A 73 -5.74 10.71 -4.17
C GLY A 73 -6.02 9.49 -5.03
N LYS A 74 -5.10 9.22 -5.94
CA LYS A 74 -5.13 8.10 -6.87
C LYS A 74 -3.81 7.34 -6.75
N GLY A 75 -3.88 6.05 -6.45
CA GLY A 75 -2.73 5.14 -6.48
C GLY A 75 -2.71 4.27 -7.74
N GLY A 76 -1.71 3.39 -7.84
CA GLY A 76 -1.64 2.39 -8.90
C GLY A 76 -2.85 1.45 -8.91
N TYR A 77 -3.29 1.01 -7.72
CA TYR A 77 -4.32 -0.01 -7.55
C TYR A 77 -5.60 0.47 -6.86
N ASN A 78 -5.61 1.69 -6.28
CA ASN A 78 -6.73 2.16 -5.46
C ASN A 78 -7.13 3.61 -5.77
N THR A 79 -8.42 3.89 -5.60
CA THR A 79 -8.91 5.28 -5.50
C THR A 79 -9.27 5.57 -4.05
N VAL A 80 -8.85 6.72 -3.56
CA VAL A 80 -9.06 7.13 -2.17
C VAL A 80 -9.97 8.35 -2.12
N PHE A 81 -11.01 8.26 -1.30
CA PHE A 81 -11.94 9.36 -1.02
C PHE A 81 -11.85 9.76 0.46
N VAL A 82 -11.90 11.06 0.73
CA VAL A 82 -12.30 11.58 2.04
C VAL A 82 -13.81 11.50 2.15
N LEU A 83 -14.27 11.01 3.30
CA LEU A 83 -15.65 11.01 3.72
C LEU A 83 -15.77 12.08 4.83
N GLU A 84 -16.34 13.22 4.49
CA GLU A 84 -16.55 14.31 5.44
C GLU A 84 -17.65 13.93 6.41
N MET A 85 -17.34 13.97 7.70
CA MET A 85 -18.24 13.51 8.76
C MET A 85 -18.73 14.69 9.59
N GLU A 86 -20.02 14.72 9.91
CA GLU A 86 -20.60 15.72 10.80
C GLU A 86 -19.88 15.72 12.15
N GLY A 87 -19.34 16.90 12.52
CA GLY A 87 -18.59 17.10 13.76
C GLY A 87 -17.14 16.59 13.73
N GLY A 88 -16.70 15.95 12.65
CA GLY A 88 -15.36 15.36 12.52
C GLY A 88 -15.06 14.29 13.60
N PRO A 89 -13.90 13.62 13.55
CA PRO A 89 -12.95 13.62 12.44
C PRO A 89 -13.48 12.89 11.20
N ASP A 90 -12.97 13.26 10.03
CA ASP A 90 -13.31 12.64 8.74
C ASP A 90 -12.77 11.22 8.63
N LEU A 91 -13.34 10.46 7.68
CA LEU A 91 -12.92 9.10 7.37
C LEU A 91 -12.32 9.02 5.96
N VAL A 92 -11.66 7.91 5.67
CA VAL A 92 -11.18 7.58 4.34
C VAL A 92 -11.89 6.35 3.81
N ALA A 93 -12.34 6.40 2.56
CA ALA A 93 -12.72 5.22 1.80
C ALA A 93 -11.62 4.89 0.77
N ARG A 94 -11.05 3.68 0.88
CA ARG A 94 -10.11 3.14 -0.12
C ARG A 94 -10.83 2.10 -0.95
N LEU A 95 -10.91 2.34 -2.26
CA LEU A 95 -11.59 1.48 -3.23
C LEU A 95 -10.57 0.80 -4.12
N GLY A 96 -10.65 -0.52 -4.24
CA GLY A 96 -9.79 -1.29 -5.15
C GLY A 96 -10.23 -1.12 -6.59
N LEU A 97 -9.30 -0.66 -7.44
CA LEU A 97 -9.55 -0.49 -8.87
C LEU A 97 -9.73 -1.86 -9.54
N PHE A 98 -10.89 -2.07 -10.14
CA PHE A 98 -11.18 -3.22 -11.00
C PHE A 98 -10.58 -3.03 -12.40
N LEU A 99 -9.24 -2.92 -12.50
CA LEU A 99 -8.58 -2.75 -13.80
C LEU A 99 -8.60 -4.02 -14.66
N TRP A 100 -8.91 -5.20 -14.11
CA TRP A 100 -8.96 -6.46 -14.88
C TRP A 100 -9.99 -6.46 -16.02
N ASN A 101 -11.11 -5.74 -15.85
CA ASN A 101 -12.15 -5.63 -16.90
C ASN A 101 -11.71 -4.78 -18.10
N PHE A 102 -10.66 -3.99 -17.93
CA PHE A 102 -10.33 -2.91 -18.85
C PHE A 102 -8.89 -3.02 -19.38
N VAL A 103 -7.97 -3.61 -18.59
CA VAL A 103 -6.58 -3.84 -18.95
C VAL A 103 -6.31 -5.35 -19.01
N PRO A 104 -6.42 -5.99 -20.20
CA PRO A 104 -6.16 -7.42 -20.38
C PRO A 104 -4.75 -7.88 -19.97
N THR A 105 -3.81 -6.93 -19.86
CA THR A 105 -2.42 -7.19 -19.48
C THR A 105 -2.20 -7.24 -17.97
N LEU A 106 -3.17 -6.81 -17.14
CA LEU A 106 -3.11 -6.98 -15.68
C LEU A 106 -3.55 -8.41 -15.33
N LYS A 107 -2.56 -9.29 -15.20
CA LYS A 107 -2.71 -10.75 -15.05
C LYS A 107 -2.94 -11.19 -13.60
N PHE A 108 -3.91 -10.60 -12.90
CA PHE A 108 -4.32 -11.09 -11.57
C PHE A 108 -5.78 -11.46 -11.58
N SER A 109 -6.10 -12.62 -11.03
CA SER A 109 -7.46 -13.11 -10.89
C SER A 109 -8.25 -12.30 -9.84
N PRO A 110 -9.59 -12.27 -9.93
CA PRO A 110 -10.44 -11.70 -8.88
C PRO A 110 -10.09 -12.25 -7.49
N ASP A 111 -9.83 -13.55 -7.39
CA ASP A 111 -9.49 -14.21 -6.13
C ASP A 111 -8.17 -13.71 -5.53
N GLU A 112 -7.12 -13.57 -6.34
CA GLU A 112 -5.81 -13.05 -5.86
C GLU A 112 -5.93 -11.60 -5.37
N THR A 113 -6.70 -10.78 -6.10
CA THR A 113 -6.91 -9.38 -5.71
C THR A 113 -7.79 -9.25 -4.47
N ASN A 114 -8.79 -10.12 -4.29
CA ASN A 114 -9.62 -10.18 -3.08
C ASN A 114 -8.83 -10.68 -1.88
N HIS A 115 -8.02 -11.72 -2.07
CA HIS A 115 -7.13 -12.24 -1.05
C HIS A 115 -6.17 -11.16 -0.54
N ARG A 116 -5.56 -10.39 -1.45
CA ARG A 116 -4.69 -9.25 -1.10
C ARG A 116 -5.42 -8.20 -0.26
N PHE A 117 -6.63 -7.82 -0.67
CA PHE A 117 -7.46 -6.84 0.04
C PHE A 117 -7.80 -7.30 1.46
N LEU A 118 -8.22 -8.56 1.62
CA LEU A 118 -8.55 -9.12 2.93
C LEU A 118 -7.29 -9.28 3.82
N CYS A 119 -6.14 -9.62 3.24
CA CYS A 119 -4.87 -9.65 3.97
C CYS A 119 -4.49 -8.25 4.48
N GLU A 120 -4.72 -7.17 3.71
CA GLU A 120 -4.48 -5.80 4.19
C GLU A 120 -5.35 -5.47 5.41
N VAL A 121 -6.65 -5.79 5.36
CA VAL A 121 -7.57 -5.58 6.48
C VAL A 121 -7.12 -6.36 7.72
N ALA A 122 -6.74 -7.63 7.55
CA ALA A 122 -6.27 -8.48 8.63
C ALA A 122 -4.95 -7.97 9.24
N THR A 123 -3.99 -7.58 8.40
CA THR A 123 -2.71 -7.02 8.86
C THR A 123 -2.90 -5.73 9.63
N LEU A 124 -3.76 -4.81 9.17
CA LEU A 124 -4.05 -3.56 9.89
C LEU A 124 -4.59 -3.84 11.29
N ALA A 125 -5.55 -4.76 11.42
CA ALA A 125 -6.09 -5.17 12.72
C ALA A 125 -5.00 -5.80 13.62
N TYR A 126 -4.20 -6.69 13.06
CA TYR A 126 -3.12 -7.37 13.78
C TYR A 126 -2.04 -6.41 14.28
N VAL A 127 -1.54 -5.52 13.42
CA VAL A 127 -0.50 -4.54 13.78
C VAL A 127 -0.99 -3.60 14.88
N ARG A 128 -2.25 -3.15 14.79
CA ARG A 128 -2.87 -2.29 15.81
C ARG A 128 -2.99 -2.99 17.17
N LYS A 129 -3.24 -4.30 17.18
CA LYS A 129 -3.35 -5.12 18.40
C LYS A 129 -1.99 -5.46 19.03
N HIS A 130 -0.95 -5.59 18.21
CA HIS A 130 0.34 -6.15 18.64
C HIS A 130 1.50 -5.16 18.68
N THR A 131 1.32 -3.91 18.24
CA THR A 131 2.37 -2.87 18.24
C THR A 131 1.84 -1.53 18.73
N THR A 132 2.75 -0.57 18.95
CA THR A 132 2.41 0.83 19.17
C THR A 132 2.41 1.65 17.89
N ILE A 133 2.57 1.02 16.72
CA ILE A 133 2.61 1.72 15.44
C ILE A 133 1.20 2.24 15.15
N PRO A 134 1.00 3.55 14.97
CA PRO A 134 -0.31 4.06 14.61
C PRO A 134 -0.63 3.64 13.17
N VAL A 135 -1.63 2.79 13.01
CA VAL A 135 -2.15 2.36 11.71
C VAL A 135 -3.64 2.65 11.62
N PRO A 136 -4.19 2.92 10.42
CA PRO A 136 -5.61 3.22 10.25
C PRO A 136 -6.50 2.11 10.84
N GLN A 137 -7.46 2.48 11.67
CA GLN A 137 -8.54 1.56 12.05
C GLN A 137 -9.49 1.34 10.89
N VAL A 138 -9.70 0.10 10.47
CA VAL A 138 -10.77 -0.27 9.53
C VAL A 138 -12.08 -0.35 10.30
N TYR A 139 -13.07 0.47 9.91
CA TYR A 139 -14.42 0.45 10.48
C TYR A 139 -15.33 -0.51 9.74
N HIS A 140 -15.12 -0.65 8.43
CA HIS A 140 -15.91 -1.53 7.58
C HIS A 140 -15.13 -1.87 6.31
N HIS A 141 -15.40 -3.04 5.75
CA HIS A 141 -14.93 -3.42 4.44
C HIS A 141 -15.95 -4.31 3.75
N ASP A 142 -15.95 -4.26 2.43
CA ASP A 142 -16.72 -5.15 1.56
C ASP A 142 -15.83 -5.54 0.37
N ALA A 143 -15.52 -6.83 0.27
CA ALA A 143 -14.66 -7.37 -0.77
C ALA A 143 -15.42 -7.75 -2.06
N ASP A 144 -16.75 -7.76 -2.04
CA ASP A 144 -17.54 -8.11 -3.23
C ASP A 144 -17.56 -6.92 -4.21
N PRO A 145 -16.99 -7.01 -5.43
CA PRO A 145 -17.17 -5.98 -6.46
C PRO A 145 -18.61 -5.54 -6.72
N ASN A 146 -19.56 -6.46 -6.57
CA ASN A 146 -20.95 -6.27 -6.96
C ASN A 146 -21.81 -5.73 -5.82
N ASN A 147 -21.20 -5.31 -4.71
CA ASN A 147 -21.89 -4.67 -3.62
C ASN A 147 -22.57 -3.35 -4.07
N ALA A 148 -23.35 -2.74 -3.17
CA ALA A 148 -24.13 -1.55 -3.48
C ALA A 148 -23.31 -0.33 -3.95
N VAL A 149 -22.01 -0.27 -3.61
CA VAL A 149 -21.06 0.78 -4.04
C VAL A 149 -20.55 0.52 -5.46
N GLY A 150 -20.54 -0.74 -5.92
CA GLY A 150 -20.03 -1.14 -7.24
C GLY A 150 -18.51 -1.29 -7.29
N ALA A 151 -17.85 -1.44 -6.14
CA ALA A 151 -16.43 -1.73 -6.04
C ALA A 151 -16.12 -2.37 -4.68
N ARG A 152 -15.04 -3.14 -4.60
CA ARG A 152 -14.45 -3.51 -3.31
C ARG A 152 -13.98 -2.25 -2.58
N TYR A 153 -14.20 -2.17 -1.27
CA TYR A 153 -13.82 -0.98 -0.52
C TYR A 153 -13.63 -1.26 0.96
N MET A 154 -12.82 -0.41 1.61
CA MET A 154 -12.81 -0.29 3.06
C MET A 154 -13.01 1.17 3.47
N ILE A 155 -13.70 1.36 4.58
CA ILE A 155 -13.86 2.63 5.29
C ILE A 155 -12.99 2.55 6.54
N MET A 156 -12.07 3.51 6.68
CA MET A 156 -11.07 3.51 7.73
C MET A 156 -10.81 4.91 8.30
N GLU A 157 -10.11 4.94 9.42
CA GLU A 157 -9.59 6.15 10.05
C GLU A 157 -8.73 6.97 9.09
N MET A 158 -8.97 8.29 9.06
CA MET A 158 -8.11 9.22 8.31
C MET A 158 -6.89 9.62 9.16
N ILE A 159 -5.70 9.37 8.65
CA ILE A 159 -4.47 9.91 9.25
C ILE A 159 -4.27 11.35 8.76
N ALA A 160 -4.71 12.30 9.57
CA ALA A 160 -4.76 13.73 9.22
C ALA A 160 -3.38 14.42 9.38
N GLY A 161 -2.46 14.13 8.47
CA GLY A 161 -1.21 14.88 8.35
C GLY A 161 -0.49 14.66 7.03
N PRO A 162 0.49 15.50 6.67
CA PRO A 162 1.26 15.30 5.45
C PRO A 162 2.14 14.05 5.57
N HIS A 163 2.41 13.41 4.43
CA HIS A 163 3.45 12.39 4.37
C HIS A 163 4.83 13.04 4.62
N MET A 164 5.72 12.31 5.28
CA MET A 164 7.01 12.80 5.77
C MET A 164 7.90 13.35 4.64
N GLY A 165 7.77 12.80 3.42
CA GLY A 165 8.51 13.26 2.24
C GLY A 165 8.34 14.75 1.92
N TYR A 166 7.14 15.32 2.10
CA TYR A 166 6.83 16.71 1.72
C TYR A 166 7.60 17.77 2.55
N GLY A 167 7.90 17.45 3.81
CA GLY A 167 8.54 18.36 4.77
C GLY A 167 10.01 18.04 5.06
N TRP A 168 10.53 16.92 4.57
CA TRP A 168 11.81 16.37 5.00
C TRP A 168 13.00 17.32 4.84
N MET A 169 13.09 17.96 3.66
CA MET A 169 14.20 18.87 3.36
C MET A 169 14.10 20.19 4.15
N LYS A 170 12.94 20.50 4.73
CA LYS A 170 12.65 21.75 5.46
C LYS A 170 12.90 21.66 6.96
N ILE A 171 12.99 20.45 7.53
CA ILE A 171 13.28 20.23 8.96
C ILE A 171 14.79 20.12 9.22
N SER A 172 15.20 20.43 10.46
CA SER A 172 16.62 20.41 10.87
C SER A 172 17.19 18.98 10.90
N PRO A 173 18.52 18.81 10.81
CA PRO A 173 19.16 17.51 10.97
C PRO A 173 18.81 16.79 12.28
N GLU A 174 18.68 17.54 13.38
CA GLU A 174 18.29 17.01 14.69
C GLU A 174 16.86 16.47 14.65
N ALA A 175 15.93 17.22 14.05
CA ALA A 175 14.56 16.76 13.85
C ALA A 175 14.49 15.49 12.98
N ARG A 176 15.27 15.43 11.90
CA ARG A 176 15.39 14.21 11.07
C ARG A 176 15.90 13.03 11.88
N ARG A 177 16.90 13.24 12.75
CA ARG A 177 17.44 12.20 13.62
C ARG A 177 16.37 11.69 14.60
N THR A 178 15.55 12.57 15.17
CA THR A 178 14.42 12.18 16.03
C THR A 178 13.44 11.30 15.27
N LEU A 179 12.99 11.73 14.10
CA LEU A 179 12.08 10.95 13.25
C LEU A 179 12.66 9.58 12.88
N LEU A 180 13.92 9.53 12.45
CA LEU A 180 14.60 8.26 12.13
C LEU A 180 14.67 7.33 13.35
N THR A 181 14.86 7.88 14.54
CA THR A 181 14.88 7.09 15.78
C THR A 181 13.51 6.47 16.06
N GLU A 182 12.42 7.21 15.85
CA GLU A 182 11.06 6.68 15.97
C GLU A 182 10.75 5.62 14.91
N ILE A 183 11.18 5.83 13.65
CA ILE A 183 11.03 4.87 12.54
C ILE A 183 11.74 3.55 12.86
N VAL A 184 12.99 3.61 13.32
CA VAL A 184 13.74 2.42 13.76
C VAL A 184 13.01 1.71 14.90
N GLY A 185 12.36 2.47 15.78
CA GLY A 185 11.49 1.93 16.83
C GLY A 185 10.27 1.17 16.27
N TRP A 186 9.64 1.66 15.20
CA TRP A 186 8.56 0.94 14.51
C TRP A 186 9.05 -0.31 13.80
N GLU A 187 10.14 -0.21 13.03
CA GLU A 187 10.74 -1.37 12.34
C GLU A 187 11.12 -2.47 13.32
N ARG A 188 11.74 -2.11 14.46
CA ARG A 188 12.06 -3.04 15.53
C ARG A 188 10.82 -3.78 16.04
N GLN A 189 9.71 -3.08 16.24
CA GLN A 189 8.48 -3.72 16.71
C GLN A 189 7.96 -4.75 15.71
N LEU A 190 7.95 -4.44 14.41
CA LEU A 190 7.57 -5.41 13.37
C LEU A 190 8.52 -6.59 13.32
N LEU A 191 9.82 -6.32 13.45
CA LEU A 191 10.86 -7.33 13.56
C LEU A 191 10.77 -8.15 14.83
N ASP A 192 10.13 -7.69 15.91
CA ASP A 192 9.96 -8.41 17.18
C ASP A 192 8.77 -9.39 17.13
N ILE A 193 7.82 -9.20 16.20
CA ILE A 193 6.73 -10.16 15.95
C ILE A 193 7.29 -11.38 15.20
N ARG A 194 7.16 -12.57 15.80
CA ARG A 194 7.57 -13.85 15.20
C ARG A 194 6.37 -14.67 14.78
N PHE A 195 6.51 -15.30 13.62
CA PHE A 195 5.52 -16.23 13.09
C PHE A 195 6.13 -17.61 12.85
N PRO A 196 5.34 -18.69 13.00
CA PRO A 196 5.81 -20.04 12.74
C PRO A 196 5.97 -20.35 11.25
N MET A 197 5.35 -19.56 10.37
CA MET A 197 5.33 -19.77 8.92
C MET A 197 5.47 -18.45 8.17
N SER A 198 5.96 -18.53 6.93
CA SER A 198 5.98 -17.44 5.94
C SER A 198 4.72 -17.47 5.08
N GLY A 199 4.20 -16.30 4.72
CA GLY A 199 2.92 -16.14 4.03
C GLY A 199 2.34 -14.74 4.21
N SER A 200 1.02 -14.63 4.22
CA SER A 200 0.30 -13.39 4.57
C SER A 200 -0.61 -13.61 5.76
N ILE A 201 -0.81 -12.57 6.57
CA ILE A 201 -1.77 -12.60 7.68
C ILE A 201 -3.18 -12.58 7.09
N VAL A 202 -4.02 -13.56 7.45
CA VAL A 202 -5.38 -13.71 6.88
C VAL A 202 -6.52 -13.43 7.86
N ASP A 203 -6.19 -13.24 9.14
CA ASP A 203 -7.14 -12.83 10.17
C ASP A 203 -6.48 -11.94 11.25
N GLU A 204 -7.29 -11.39 12.15
CA GLU A 204 -6.84 -10.49 13.22
C GLU A 204 -6.06 -11.18 14.36
N ASP A 205 -6.00 -12.51 14.34
CA ASP A 205 -5.25 -13.32 15.32
C ASP A 205 -3.86 -13.71 14.81
N GLY A 206 -3.53 -13.35 13.56
CA GLY A 206 -2.20 -13.57 12.99
C GLY A 206 -2.04 -14.93 12.32
N THR A 207 -3.13 -15.59 11.95
CA THR A 207 -3.05 -16.83 11.16
C THR A 207 -2.35 -16.54 9.84
N ILE A 208 -1.40 -17.40 9.48
CA ILE A 208 -0.63 -17.27 8.24
C ILE A 208 -1.24 -18.16 7.16
N GLY A 209 -1.70 -17.52 6.09
CA GLY A 209 -2.19 -18.17 4.88
C GLY A 209 -1.25 -17.98 3.69
N PRO A 210 -1.72 -18.33 2.48
CA PRO A 210 -0.95 -18.14 1.26
C PRO A 210 -0.51 -16.68 1.08
N MET A 211 0.69 -16.48 0.53
CA MET A 211 1.24 -15.15 0.26
C MET A 211 0.39 -14.41 -0.77
N CYS A 212 -0.04 -13.20 -0.43
CA CYS A 212 -0.76 -12.33 -1.35
C CYS A 212 0.17 -11.63 -2.34
N LEU A 213 -0.42 -10.88 -3.27
CA LEU A 213 0.32 -10.09 -4.24
C LEU A 213 1.12 -8.97 -3.55
N SER A 214 2.39 -8.86 -3.91
CA SER A 214 3.28 -7.75 -3.56
C SER A 214 2.99 -6.51 -4.38
N SER A 215 3.18 -5.34 -3.76
CA SER A 215 3.23 -4.03 -4.42
C SER A 215 4.55 -3.78 -5.15
N ARG A 216 5.68 -4.31 -4.64
CA ARG A 216 7.02 -3.99 -5.14
C ARG A 216 7.66 -5.06 -6.03
N LEU A 217 7.29 -6.33 -5.88
CA LEU A 217 7.92 -7.38 -6.66
C LEU A 217 7.40 -7.39 -8.10
N THR A 218 8.33 -7.36 -9.04
CA THR A 218 8.06 -7.51 -10.48
C THR A 218 7.48 -8.89 -10.84
N SER A 219 7.60 -9.86 -9.94
CA SER A 219 7.01 -11.20 -10.08
C SER A 219 6.50 -11.72 -8.75
N ASN A 220 5.18 -11.85 -8.65
CA ASN A 220 4.50 -12.52 -7.55
C ASN A 220 4.59 -14.04 -7.64
N LEU A 221 4.49 -14.70 -6.48
CA LEU A 221 4.25 -16.14 -6.43
C LEU A 221 2.90 -16.45 -7.08
N ARG A 222 2.86 -17.55 -7.82
CA ARG A 222 1.65 -18.04 -8.49
C ARG A 222 1.16 -19.28 -7.79
N ALA A 223 -0.16 -19.41 -7.68
CA ALA A 223 -0.77 -20.65 -7.23
C ALA A 223 -0.29 -21.84 -8.10
N PRO A 224 -0.05 -23.02 -7.51
CA PRO A 224 -0.26 -23.36 -6.10
C PRO A 224 0.93 -23.04 -5.17
N HIS A 225 1.99 -22.36 -5.64
CA HIS A 225 3.26 -22.19 -4.92
C HIS A 225 3.30 -20.94 -4.02
N THR A 226 2.17 -20.54 -3.45
CA THR A 226 2.02 -19.33 -2.62
C THR A 226 2.20 -19.59 -1.13
N GLY A 227 2.42 -20.83 -0.71
CA GLY A 227 2.57 -21.20 0.70
C GLY A 227 1.23 -21.41 1.42
N PRO A 228 1.17 -21.31 2.76
CA PRO A 228 2.24 -20.86 3.66
C PRO A 228 3.45 -21.81 3.69
N PHE A 229 4.60 -21.32 4.16
CA PHE A 229 5.86 -22.05 4.19
C PHE A 229 6.38 -22.20 5.62
N ALA A 230 6.72 -23.42 6.04
CA ALA A 230 7.20 -23.71 7.39
C ALA A 230 8.70 -23.43 7.58
N SER A 231 9.45 -23.30 6.48
CA SER A 231 10.91 -23.10 6.54
C SER A 231 11.43 -22.17 5.44
N SER A 232 12.65 -21.64 5.63
CA SER A 232 13.35 -20.89 4.58
C SER A 232 13.54 -21.72 3.32
N ALA A 233 13.81 -23.02 3.44
CA ALA A 233 13.95 -23.93 2.31
C ALA A 233 12.64 -24.05 1.52
N GLU A 234 11.49 -24.24 2.20
CA GLU A 234 10.18 -24.27 1.57
C GLU A 234 9.83 -22.94 0.89
N TYR A 235 10.15 -21.82 1.55
CA TYR A 235 9.95 -20.48 1.01
C TYR A 235 10.71 -20.25 -0.30
N ILE A 236 12.01 -20.58 -0.33
CA ILE A 236 12.83 -20.48 -1.55
C ILE A 236 12.31 -21.44 -2.61
N ALA A 237 11.96 -22.67 -2.22
CA ALA A 237 11.45 -23.68 -3.13
C ALA A 237 10.12 -23.26 -3.78
N GLY A 238 9.23 -22.58 -3.05
CA GLY A 238 8.02 -21.96 -3.60
C GLY A 238 8.32 -20.93 -4.69
N HIS A 239 9.30 -20.05 -4.46
CA HIS A 239 9.77 -19.08 -5.45
C HIS A 239 10.37 -19.74 -6.69
N CYS A 240 11.21 -20.77 -6.49
CA CYS A 240 11.80 -21.52 -7.59
C CYS A 240 10.72 -22.22 -8.43
N ARG A 241 9.75 -22.90 -7.80
CA ARG A 241 8.65 -23.59 -8.50
C ARG A 241 7.76 -22.62 -9.26
N SER A 242 7.31 -21.53 -8.64
CA SER A 242 6.53 -20.47 -9.30
C SER A 242 7.24 -19.91 -10.54
N THR A 243 8.54 -19.62 -10.40
CA THR A 243 9.36 -19.11 -11.52
C THR A 243 9.56 -20.16 -12.60
N GLN A 244 9.76 -21.42 -12.22
CA GLN A 244 9.93 -22.51 -13.15
C GLN A 244 8.67 -22.75 -13.99
N ASP A 245 7.48 -22.73 -13.38
CA ASP A 245 6.21 -22.87 -14.09
C ASP A 245 6.00 -21.74 -15.09
N LYS A 246 6.30 -20.49 -14.70
CA LYS A 246 6.28 -19.33 -15.61
C LYS A 246 7.19 -19.57 -16.83
N TYR A 247 8.40 -20.06 -16.65
CA TYR A 247 9.33 -20.31 -17.76
C TYR A 247 8.96 -21.51 -18.61
N LYS A 248 8.40 -22.58 -18.02
CA LYS A 248 7.85 -23.73 -18.75
C LYS A 248 6.68 -23.31 -19.64
N GLU A 249 5.77 -22.47 -19.14
CA GLU A 249 4.70 -21.89 -19.94
C GLU A 249 5.25 -21.08 -21.12
N GLN A 250 6.30 -20.29 -20.90
CA GLN A 250 6.90 -19.48 -21.97
C GLN A 250 7.50 -20.36 -23.08
N LEU A 251 8.21 -21.42 -22.69
CA LEU A 251 8.73 -22.41 -23.63
C LEU A 251 7.60 -23.08 -24.43
N ALA A 252 6.50 -23.45 -23.76
CA ALA A 252 5.36 -24.07 -24.40
C ALA A 252 4.63 -23.13 -25.39
N ARG A 253 4.58 -21.83 -25.10
CA ARG A 253 3.99 -20.81 -25.99
C ARG A 253 4.92 -20.38 -27.13
N GLY A 254 6.20 -20.73 -27.08
CA GLY A 254 7.20 -20.29 -28.04
C GLY A 254 7.60 -18.81 -27.90
N ASP A 255 7.28 -18.17 -26.77
CA ASP A 255 7.67 -16.79 -26.44
C ASP A 255 8.92 -16.73 -25.53
N ALA A 256 9.56 -17.87 -25.31
CA ALA A 256 10.75 -18.01 -24.48
C ALA A 256 11.96 -17.26 -25.05
N GLY A 257 12.62 -16.50 -24.18
CA GLY A 257 13.95 -15.94 -24.46
C GLY A 257 15.03 -17.04 -24.54
N ARG A 258 16.18 -16.70 -25.12
CA ARG A 258 17.32 -17.62 -25.37
C ARG A 258 17.82 -18.42 -24.16
N TYR A 259 17.57 -17.93 -22.93
CA TYR A 259 18.04 -18.54 -21.69
C TYR A 259 16.95 -19.26 -20.88
N THR A 260 15.71 -19.28 -21.36
CA THR A 260 14.56 -19.78 -20.59
C THR A 260 14.69 -21.28 -20.28
N ALA A 261 15.15 -22.09 -21.25
CA ALA A 261 15.37 -23.53 -21.03
C ALA A 261 16.47 -23.79 -19.98
N TYR A 262 17.59 -23.07 -20.06
CA TYR A 262 18.66 -23.15 -19.06
C TYR A 262 18.18 -22.72 -17.67
N ALA A 263 17.33 -21.69 -17.59
CA ALA A 263 16.76 -21.24 -16.31
C ALA A 263 15.87 -22.32 -15.68
N VAL A 264 15.05 -23.03 -16.48
CA VAL A 264 14.23 -24.16 -15.99
C VAL A 264 15.11 -25.27 -15.42
N GLU A 265 16.17 -25.65 -16.12
CA GLU A 265 17.13 -26.67 -15.67
C GLU A 265 17.87 -26.23 -14.40
N TRP A 266 18.37 -24.99 -14.38
CA TRP A 266 19.05 -24.44 -13.21
C TRP A 266 18.15 -24.40 -11.97
N LEU A 267 16.88 -24.01 -12.13
CA LEU A 267 15.90 -24.05 -11.05
C LEU A 267 15.60 -25.46 -10.54
N SER A 268 15.63 -26.48 -11.41
CA SER A 268 15.50 -27.88 -10.98
C SER A 268 16.67 -28.32 -10.10
N LEU A 269 17.91 -28.00 -10.52
CA LEU A 269 19.11 -28.33 -9.76
C LEU A 269 19.16 -27.56 -8.43
N ALA A 270 18.76 -26.28 -8.45
CA ALA A 270 18.66 -25.47 -7.24
C ALA A 270 17.64 -26.06 -6.26
N LEU A 271 16.46 -26.49 -6.74
CA LEU A 271 15.44 -27.15 -5.92
C LEU A 271 15.97 -28.43 -5.27
N GLU A 272 16.66 -29.29 -6.02
CA GLU A 272 17.27 -30.51 -5.48
C GLU A 272 18.27 -30.18 -4.36
N GLY A 273 19.14 -29.19 -4.60
CA GLY A 273 20.11 -28.74 -3.59
C GLY A 273 19.45 -28.15 -2.33
N ILE A 274 18.45 -27.28 -2.49
CA ILE A 274 17.74 -26.62 -1.39
C ILE A 274 16.97 -27.64 -0.55
N MET A 275 16.26 -28.56 -1.19
CA MET A 275 15.48 -29.59 -0.48
C MET A 275 16.37 -30.64 0.18
N GLY A 276 17.64 -30.75 -0.22
CA GLY A 276 18.65 -31.58 0.43
C GLY A 276 19.39 -30.91 1.59
N LEU A 277 19.12 -29.63 1.87
CA LEU A 277 19.71 -28.94 3.03
C LEU A 277 19.17 -29.55 4.33
N PRO A 278 19.98 -29.58 5.41
CA PRO A 278 19.47 -29.96 6.71
C PRO A 278 18.35 -29.01 7.16
N GLU A 279 17.40 -29.54 7.92
CA GLU A 279 16.40 -28.71 8.59
C GLU A 279 17.09 -27.72 9.54
N ASP A 280 16.60 -26.48 9.55
CA ASP A 280 17.08 -25.43 10.45
C ASP A 280 16.67 -25.80 11.89
N ASP A 281 17.62 -25.87 12.82
CA ASP A 281 17.39 -26.31 14.21
C ASP A 281 16.93 -25.17 15.14
N GLY A 282 16.74 -23.97 14.59
CA GLY A 282 16.30 -22.76 15.29
C GLY A 282 14.81 -22.43 15.12
N ALA A 283 14.28 -21.61 16.03
CA ALA A 283 12.94 -21.04 15.89
C ALA A 283 12.83 -20.25 14.57
N PRO A 284 11.73 -20.38 13.80
CA PRO A 284 11.60 -19.71 12.51
C PRO A 284 11.75 -18.19 12.67
N ALA A 285 12.69 -17.63 11.91
CA ALA A 285 12.94 -16.19 11.84
C ALA A 285 12.01 -15.51 10.83
N PHE A 286 10.72 -15.82 10.87
CA PHE A 286 9.73 -15.14 10.03
C PHE A 286 9.16 -13.93 10.78
N THR A 287 9.20 -12.77 10.14
CA THR A 287 8.74 -11.50 10.71
C THR A 287 7.80 -10.80 9.74
N LEU A 288 6.95 -9.91 10.27
CA LEU A 288 6.09 -9.08 9.43
C LEU A 288 6.91 -8.02 8.70
N PHE A 289 6.67 -7.89 7.40
CA PHE A 289 7.28 -6.92 6.52
C PHE A 289 6.22 -6.04 5.85
N HIS A 290 6.45 -4.73 5.91
CA HIS A 290 5.64 -3.74 5.23
C HIS A 290 6.18 -3.53 3.81
N ASP A 291 5.44 -3.97 2.80
CA ASP A 291 5.97 -4.07 1.43
C ASP A 291 6.38 -2.72 0.83
N GLU A 292 5.70 -1.64 1.24
CA GLU A 292 5.96 -0.29 0.77
C GLU A 292 6.57 0.66 1.80
N PHE A 293 7.29 0.14 2.79
CA PHE A 293 7.84 0.99 3.86
C PHE A 293 8.69 2.13 3.27
N GLY A 294 8.37 3.38 3.64
CA GLY A 294 8.98 4.56 3.05
C GLY A 294 8.28 5.87 3.42
N MET A 295 8.95 7.00 3.13
CA MET A 295 8.51 8.34 3.54
C MET A 295 7.20 8.81 2.93
N GLY A 296 6.79 8.22 1.81
CA GLY A 296 5.49 8.49 1.17
C GLY A 296 4.31 7.89 1.93
N HIS A 297 4.55 6.90 2.79
CA HIS A 297 3.52 6.17 3.54
C HIS A 297 3.58 6.42 5.05
N ILE A 298 4.53 7.24 5.50
CA ILE A 298 4.68 7.67 6.89
C ILE A 298 4.14 9.09 7.01
N HIS A 299 3.22 9.32 7.93
CA HIS A 299 2.61 10.62 8.17
C HIS A 299 3.17 11.28 9.42
N VAL A 300 3.34 12.60 9.37
CA VAL A 300 3.81 13.43 10.49
C VAL A 300 2.72 14.39 10.97
N SER A 301 2.81 14.84 12.23
CA SER A 301 1.85 15.80 12.76
C SER A 301 1.94 17.14 12.03
N PRO A 302 0.81 17.73 11.60
CA PRO A 302 0.80 19.10 11.07
C PRO A 302 1.26 20.15 12.09
N ALA A 303 0.98 19.92 13.37
CA ALA A 303 1.34 20.83 14.46
C ALA A 303 2.81 20.67 14.89
N ASP A 304 3.37 19.48 14.70
CA ASP A 304 4.73 19.14 15.07
C ASP A 304 5.31 18.13 14.06
N PRO A 305 6.01 18.61 13.00
CA PRO A 305 6.51 17.74 11.93
C PRO A 305 7.63 16.80 12.39
N THR A 306 8.00 16.82 13.68
CA THR A 306 8.96 15.90 14.30
C THR A 306 8.29 14.68 14.95
N LYS A 307 6.95 14.61 14.95
CA LYS A 307 6.18 13.49 15.49
C LYS A 307 5.57 12.66 14.39
N LEU A 308 5.81 11.36 14.43
CA LEU A 308 5.13 10.39 13.57
C LEU A 308 3.69 10.16 14.07
N ILE A 309 2.72 10.16 13.17
CA ILE A 309 1.30 9.98 13.52
C ILE A 309 0.62 8.83 12.79
N GLY A 310 1.29 8.22 11.81
CA GLY A 310 0.76 7.00 11.20
C GLY A 310 1.63 6.38 10.12
N LEU A 311 1.45 5.08 9.95
CA LEU A 311 1.96 4.27 8.84
C LEU A 311 0.78 3.69 8.07
N ILE A 312 0.68 4.04 6.80
CA ILE A 312 -0.40 3.61 5.90
C ILE A 312 0.12 2.66 4.83
N ASP A 313 -0.80 2.15 4.02
CA ASP A 313 -0.52 1.32 2.84
C ASP A 313 0.12 -0.04 3.13
N TRP A 314 -0.62 -0.84 3.91
CA TRP A 314 -0.25 -2.21 4.28
C TRP A 314 -0.59 -3.25 3.20
N GLU A 315 -1.01 -2.80 2.02
CA GLU A 315 -1.33 -3.66 0.89
C GLU A 315 -0.08 -4.45 0.46
N GLY A 316 -0.20 -5.77 0.31
CA GLY A 316 0.93 -6.63 -0.04
C GLY A 316 1.94 -6.90 1.08
N SER A 317 1.67 -6.45 2.31
CA SER A 317 2.41 -6.85 3.51
C SER A 317 2.46 -8.38 3.64
N ARG A 318 3.59 -8.86 4.16
CA ARG A 318 3.90 -10.30 4.18
C ARG A 318 4.74 -10.68 5.36
N VAL A 319 4.64 -11.93 5.74
CA VAL A 319 5.51 -12.57 6.71
C VAL A 319 6.56 -13.36 5.93
N CYS A 320 7.83 -13.01 6.08
CA CYS A 320 8.93 -13.58 5.30
C CYS A 320 10.17 -13.83 6.18
N PRO A 321 11.14 -14.64 5.72
CA PRO A 321 12.40 -14.79 6.44
C PRO A 321 13.09 -13.43 6.62
N VAL A 322 13.69 -13.17 7.78
CA VAL A 322 14.42 -11.90 8.05
C VAL A 322 15.51 -11.62 7.01
N TRP A 323 16.20 -12.65 6.51
CA TRP A 323 17.22 -12.48 5.47
C TRP A 323 16.61 -12.14 4.09
N ASP A 324 15.33 -12.43 3.87
CA ASP A 324 14.61 -12.09 2.64
C ASP A 324 14.07 -10.66 2.65
N HIS A 325 14.52 -9.84 3.61
CA HIS A 325 14.36 -8.38 3.60
C HIS A 325 15.20 -7.76 2.47
N ARG A 326 15.11 -8.34 1.26
CA ARG A 326 15.75 -7.92 0.02
C ARG A 326 15.51 -6.41 -0.14
N ASN A 327 16.51 -5.61 0.22
CA ASN A 327 16.70 -4.19 -0.10
C ASN A 327 15.80 -3.11 0.53
N TYR A 328 14.90 -3.34 1.51
CA TYR A 328 13.85 -2.33 1.79
C TYR A 328 13.45 -2.00 3.24
N CYS A 329 14.23 -2.37 4.27
CA CYS A 329 14.08 -1.78 5.61
C CYS A 329 15.42 -1.79 6.37
N ILE A 330 15.55 -0.85 7.30
CA ILE A 330 16.76 -0.30 7.95
C ILE A 330 17.42 0.79 7.10
N VAL A 331 16.71 1.92 6.96
CA VAL A 331 17.21 3.21 6.46
C VAL A 331 18.04 3.08 5.16
N ASP A 332 17.34 2.79 4.06
CA ASP A 332 17.94 2.81 2.72
C ASP A 332 18.49 4.22 2.42
N VAL A 333 19.73 4.31 1.92
CA VAL A 333 20.32 5.56 1.43
C VAL A 333 19.47 6.14 0.29
N ASP A 334 18.73 5.29 -0.44
CA ASP A 334 17.76 5.73 -1.46
C ASP A 334 16.48 6.33 -0.88
N MET A 335 16.20 6.18 0.41
CA MET A 335 15.15 6.95 1.10
C MET A 335 15.44 8.45 1.02
N VAL A 336 16.73 8.83 1.00
CA VAL A 336 17.17 10.22 0.81
C VAL A 336 17.25 10.57 -0.68
N ASN A 337 17.78 9.68 -1.53
CA ASN A 337 17.95 9.96 -2.96
C ASN A 337 16.63 10.05 -3.73
N LYS A 338 15.61 9.22 -3.41
CA LYS A 338 14.29 9.27 -4.06
C LYS A 338 13.54 10.54 -3.72
N VAL A 339 13.61 11.01 -2.47
CA VAL A 339 13.06 12.32 -2.08
C VAL A 339 13.79 13.44 -2.82
N GLN A 340 15.09 13.32 -3.04
CA GLN A 340 15.86 14.31 -3.78
C GLN A 340 15.42 14.38 -5.26
N ALA A 341 15.16 13.24 -5.91
CA ALA A 341 14.62 13.21 -7.27
C ALA A 341 13.19 13.76 -7.36
N GLU A 342 12.29 13.34 -6.47
CA GLU A 342 10.88 13.79 -6.45
C GLU A 342 10.73 15.29 -6.10
N VAL A 343 11.59 15.82 -5.23
CA VAL A 343 11.58 17.25 -4.85
C VAL A 343 12.21 18.12 -5.94
N MET A 344 13.25 17.65 -6.63
CA MET A 344 13.88 18.40 -7.73
C MET A 344 12.94 18.53 -8.94
N ASP A 345 12.20 17.47 -9.30
CA ASP A 345 11.22 17.53 -10.39
C ASP A 345 10.05 18.49 -10.08
N SER A 346 9.73 18.70 -8.80
CA SER A 346 8.68 19.65 -8.37
C SER A 346 9.13 21.11 -8.29
N ALA A 347 10.44 21.37 -8.37
CA ALA A 347 11.03 22.71 -8.26
C ALA A 347 11.47 23.31 -9.61
N GLU A 348 11.52 22.49 -10.68
CA GLU A 348 11.84 22.91 -12.05
C GLU A 348 10.59 23.08 -12.96
N MET A 349 9.38 22.92 -12.42
CA MET A 349 8.09 23.27 -13.04
C MET A 349 7.39 24.38 -12.27
#